data_AF-A0AAD1TMZ7-F1
#
_entry.id   AF-A0AAD1TMZ7-F1
#
_cell.length_a   1.000
_cell.length_b   1.000
_cell.length_c   1.000
_cell.angle_alpha   90.00
_cell.angle_beta   90.00
_cell.angle_gamma   90.00
#
_symmetry.space_group_name_H-M   'P 1'
#
loop_
_entity.id
_entity.type
_entity.pdbx_description
1 polymer ?
#
loop_
_entity_poly.entity_id
_entity_poly.type
_entity_poly.pdbx_seq_one_letter_code
_entity_poly.pdbx_strand_id
1 'polypeptide(L)'
;RMKIELREYFLANATGEVTDYTVWSAHKAVMRGQFIRQSAYIKRHHQTTLLECHKQIAIHTAQNKKTPTAALADKLRGLYQDLNELNAHKTQYLLHRLRATTYHHSGK
;
A
#
# COMPACT_ATOMS: atom_id res chain seq x y z
N ARG A 1 10.00 11.52 -26.02
CA ARG A 1 9.27 12.39 -25.08
C ARG A 1 9.98 12.45 -23.72
N MET A 2 10.03 11.36 -22.96
CA MET A 2 10.70 11.28 -21.65
C MET A 2 12.18 11.74 -21.61
N LYS A 3 12.97 11.45 -22.66
CA LYS A 3 14.37 11.93 -22.78
C LYS A 3 14.50 13.45 -22.93
N ILE A 4 13.50 14.12 -23.50
CA ILE A 4 13.49 15.58 -23.70
C ILE A 4 13.17 16.26 -22.37
N GLU A 5 12.16 15.75 -21.66
CA GLU A 5 11.72 16.25 -20.34
C GLU A 5 12.83 16.13 -19.26
N LEU A 6 13.58 15.02 -19.26
CA LEU A 6 14.73 14.85 -18.37
C LEU A 6 15.86 15.86 -18.67
N ARG A 7 16.13 16.10 -19.95
CA ARG A 7 17.16 17.06 -20.37
C ARG A 7 16.80 18.48 -19.96
N GLU A 8 15.53 18.87 -20.13
CA GLU A 8 15.02 20.17 -19.69
C GLU A 8 15.08 20.33 -18.16
N TYR A 9 14.80 19.25 -17.40
CA TYR A 9 14.94 19.24 -15.94
C TYR A 9 16.39 19.48 -15.50
N PHE A 10 17.38 18.82 -16.10
CA PHE A 10 18.79 19.05 -15.77
C PHE A 10 19.23 20.47 -16.16
N LEU A 11 18.87 20.94 -17.36
CA LEU A 11 19.22 22.29 -17.82
C LEU A 11 18.62 23.39 -16.92
N ALA A 12 17.41 23.20 -16.40
CA ALA A 12 16.77 24.15 -15.50
C ALA A 12 17.39 24.20 -14.09
N ASN A 13 18.15 23.17 -13.70
CA ASN A 13 18.70 23.01 -12.35
C ASN A 13 20.24 23.04 -12.30
N ALA A 14 20.91 23.02 -13.44
CA ALA A 14 22.37 23.11 -13.54
C ALA A 14 22.80 24.58 -13.54
N THR A 15 23.12 25.12 -12.37
CA THR A 15 23.95 26.34 -12.24
C THR A 15 25.42 25.93 -12.27
N GLY A 16 26.34 26.87 -12.57
CA GLY A 16 27.78 26.56 -12.69
C GLY A 16 28.44 25.90 -11.46
N GLU A 17 27.74 25.85 -10.32
CA GLU A 17 28.16 25.22 -9.07
C GLU A 17 27.50 23.86 -8.79
N VAL A 18 26.44 23.49 -9.52
CA VAL A 18 25.63 22.29 -9.29
C VAL A 18 25.82 21.29 -10.43
N THR A 19 26.45 20.15 -10.12
CA THR A 19 26.64 19.08 -11.11
C THR A 19 25.33 18.35 -11.43
N ASP A 20 25.22 17.78 -12.64
CA ASP A 20 24.10 16.90 -13.02
C ASP A 20 23.92 15.74 -12.03
N TYR A 21 25.01 15.22 -11.46
CA TYR A 21 24.93 14.19 -10.44
C TYR A 21 24.20 14.66 -9.18
N THR A 22 24.43 15.91 -8.76
CA THR A 22 23.74 16.53 -7.62
C THR A 22 22.25 16.67 -7.91
N VAL A 23 21.88 17.16 -9.10
CA VAL A 23 20.50 17.29 -9.55
C VAL A 23 19.80 15.92 -9.57
N TRP A 24 20.46 14.89 -10.12
CA TRP A 24 19.93 13.53 -10.18
C TRP A 24 19.75 12.93 -8.79
N SER A 25 20.70 13.16 -7.89
CA SER A 25 20.65 12.66 -6.52
C SER A 25 19.53 13.32 -5.72
N ALA A 26 19.34 14.64 -5.88
CA ALA A 26 18.22 15.37 -5.29
C ALA A 26 16.88 14.84 -5.81
N HIS A 27 16.75 14.64 -7.12
CA HIS A 27 15.55 14.08 -7.72
C HIS A 27 15.21 12.69 -7.17
N LYS A 28 16.19 11.77 -7.11
CA LYS A 28 16.02 10.44 -6.51
C LYS A 28 15.57 10.52 -5.05
N ALA A 29 16.14 11.44 -4.27
CA ALA A 29 15.79 11.63 -2.86
C ALA A 29 14.32 12.07 -2.71
N VAL A 30 13.87 13.02 -3.54
CA VAL A 30 12.47 13.46 -3.58
C VAL A 30 11.54 12.31 -3.93
N MET A 31 11.84 11.57 -5.01
CA MET A 31 11.03 10.42 -5.42
C MET A 31 10.97 9.35 -4.33
N ARG A 32 12.09 9.05 -3.68
CA ARG A 32 12.12 8.14 -2.54
C ARG A 32 11.24 8.63 -1.39
N GLY A 33 11.28 9.93 -1.07
CA GLY A 33 10.41 10.54 -0.07
C GLY A 33 8.93 10.39 -0.41
N GLN A 34 8.56 10.61 -1.68
CA GLN A 34 7.18 10.40 -2.15
C GLN A 34 6.74 8.94 -2.02
N PHE A 35 7.59 7.98 -2.41
CA PHE A 35 7.29 6.56 -2.26
C PHE A 35 7.14 6.14 -0.80
N ILE A 36 8.00 6.64 0.09
CA ILE A 36 7.88 6.39 1.54
C ILE A 36 6.56 6.95 2.06
N ARG A 37 6.21 8.20 1.71
CA ARG A 37 4.96 8.84 2.14
C ARG A 37 3.75 8.07 1.67
N GLN A 38 3.70 7.70 0.40
CA GLN A 38 2.59 6.94 -0.19
C GLN A 38 2.46 5.56 0.48
N SER A 39 3.59 4.88 0.72
CA SER A 39 3.60 3.58 1.40
C SER A 39 3.07 3.68 2.83
N ALA A 40 3.46 4.72 3.57
CA ALA A 40 2.97 4.97 4.92
C ALA A 40 1.46 5.28 4.92
N TYR A 41 0.99 6.07 3.96
CA TYR A 41 -0.44 6.36 3.78
C TYR A 41 -1.24 5.08 3.52
N ILE A 42 -0.83 4.26 2.54
CA ILE A 42 -1.50 2.99 2.20
C ILE A 42 -1.56 2.08 3.42
N LYS A 43 -0.46 1.95 4.18
CA LYS A 43 -0.40 1.13 5.39
C LYS A 43 -1.40 1.61 6.45
N ARG A 44 -1.46 2.92 6.72
CA ARG A 44 -2.40 3.51 7.68
C ARG A 44 -3.83 3.29 7.22
N HIS A 45 -4.12 3.60 5.95
CA HIS A 45 -5.47 3.45 5.39
C HIS A 45 -5.95 2.00 5.49
N HIS A 46 -5.12 1.03 5.07
CA HIS A 46 -5.43 -0.39 5.20
C HIS A 46 -5.74 -0.80 6.65
N GLN A 47 -4.94 -0.33 7.61
CA GLN A 47 -5.17 -0.63 9.03
C GLN A 47 -6.47 0.00 9.55
N THR A 48 -6.77 1.24 9.17
CA THR A 48 -8.04 1.90 9.51
C THR A 48 -9.23 1.15 8.92
N THR A 49 -9.17 0.76 7.65
CA THR A 49 -10.23 -0.02 6.99
C THR A 49 -10.45 -1.37 7.66
N LEU A 50 -9.37 -2.07 8.04
CA LEU A 50 -9.46 -3.35 8.73
C LEU A 50 -10.11 -3.21 10.11
N LEU A 51 -9.75 -2.18 10.87
CA LEU A 51 -10.37 -1.89 12.17
C LEU A 51 -11.86 -1.56 12.04
N GLU A 52 -12.22 -0.74 11.04
CA GLU A 52 -13.61 -0.40 10.80
C GLU A 52 -14.42 -1.63 10.37
N CYS A 53 -13.88 -2.49 9.50
CA CYS A 53 -14.51 -3.74 9.11
C CYS A 53 -14.80 -4.65 10.33
N HIS A 54 -13.81 -4.83 11.21
CA HIS A 54 -14.02 -5.59 12.46
C HIS A 54 -15.09 -4.97 13.37
N LYS A 55 -15.09 -3.63 13.49
CA LYS A 55 -16.09 -2.90 14.27
C LYS A 55 -17.50 -3.10 13.70
N GLN A 56 -17.67 -2.99 12.39
CA GLN A 56 -18.94 -3.22 11.71
C GLN A 56 -19.42 -4.66 11.88
N ILE A 57 -18.52 -5.65 11.76
CA ILE A 57 -18.84 -7.06 12.03
C ILE A 57 -19.33 -7.23 13.48
N ALA A 58 -18.63 -6.64 14.46
CA ALA A 58 -19.02 -6.76 15.87
C ALA A 58 -20.41 -6.15 16.13
N ILE A 59 -20.68 -4.95 15.58
CA ILE A 59 -21.98 -4.27 15.69
C ILE A 59 -23.08 -5.11 15.07
N HIS A 60 -22.90 -5.54 13.82
CA HIS A 60 -23.92 -6.30 13.11
C HIS A 60 -24.11 -7.71 13.66
N THR A 61 -23.08 -8.33 14.22
CA THR A 61 -23.19 -9.62 14.93
C THR A 61 -24.02 -9.45 16.19
N ALA A 62 -23.79 -8.40 16.97
CA ALA A 62 -24.58 -8.10 18.16
C ALA A 62 -26.05 -7.81 17.81
N GLN A 63 -26.30 -7.08 16.72
CA GLN A 63 -27.65 -6.82 16.21
C GLN A 63 -28.33 -8.11 15.73
N ASN A 64 -27.64 -8.93 14.94
CA ASN A 64 -28.20 -10.16 14.39
C ASN A 64 -28.50 -11.20 15.48
N LYS A 65 -27.75 -11.19 16.60
CA LYS A 65 -28.07 -12.01 17.79
C LYS A 65 -29.37 -11.57 18.48
N LYS A 66 -29.65 -10.27 18.50
CA LYS A 66 -30.86 -9.70 19.15
C LYS A 66 -32.08 -9.78 18.25
N THR A 67 -31.90 -9.52 16.96
CA THR A 67 -32.98 -9.47 15.98
C THR A 67 -32.47 -10.05 14.66
N PRO A 68 -32.53 -11.37 14.51
CA PRO A 68 -32.04 -12.04 13.32
C PRO A 68 -32.87 -11.62 12.11
N THR A 69 -32.21 -11.13 11.06
CA THR A 69 -32.85 -10.84 9.77
C THR A 69 -31.97 -11.33 8.62
N ALA A 70 -32.60 -11.73 7.51
CA ALA A 70 -31.86 -12.16 6.32
C ALA A 70 -30.92 -11.05 5.81
N ALA A 71 -31.38 -9.80 5.82
CA ALA A 71 -30.58 -8.64 5.43
C ALA A 71 -29.33 -8.45 6.31
N LEU A 72 -29.42 -8.66 7.63
CA LEU A 72 -28.25 -8.60 8.53
C LEU A 72 -27.29 -9.77 8.29
N ALA A 73 -27.81 -10.97 8.02
CA ALA A 73 -27.00 -12.14 7.71
C ALA A 73 -26.22 -11.96 6.40
N ASP A 74 -26.85 -11.42 5.36
CA ASP A 74 -26.20 -11.13 4.07
C ASP A 74 -25.16 -10.01 4.22
N LYS A 75 -25.47 -8.96 4.99
CA LYS A 75 -24.51 -7.89 5.28
C LYS A 75 -23.29 -8.39 6.04
N LEU A 76 -23.47 -9.26 7.02
CA LEU A 76 -22.35 -9.90 7.72
C LEU A 76 -21.51 -10.77 6.78
N ARG A 77 -22.14 -11.53 5.88
CA ARG A 77 -21.42 -12.33 4.88
C ARG A 77 -20.55 -11.46 3.98
N GLY A 78 -21.08 -10.34 3.49
CA GLY A 78 -20.32 -9.37 2.71
C GLY A 78 -19.12 -8.81 3.49
N LEU A 79 -19.32 -8.40 4.74
CA LEU A 79 -18.22 -7.90 5.59
C LEU A 79 -17.13 -8.95 5.84
N TYR A 80 -17.49 -10.23 5.99
CA TYR A 80 -16.50 -11.30 6.10
C TYR A 80 -15.76 -11.56 4.79
N GLN A 81 -16.41 -11.39 3.63
CA GLN A 81 -15.75 -11.44 2.33
C GLN A 81 -14.73 -10.30 2.18
N ASP A 82 -15.14 -9.06 2.46
CA ASP A 82 -14.25 -7.89 2.42
C ASP A 82 -13.04 -8.07 3.35
N LEU A 83 -13.26 -8.63 4.55
CA LEU A 83 -12.19 -8.94 5.49
C LEU A 83 -11.21 -9.98 4.94
N ASN A 84 -11.73 -11.02 4.26
CA ASN A 84 -10.90 -12.04 3.64
C ASN A 84 -10.07 -11.46 2.50
N GLU A 85 -10.64 -10.60 1.67
CA GLU A 85 -9.93 -9.91 0.59
C GLU A 85 -8.81 -9.02 1.13
N LEU A 86 -9.09 -8.22 2.16
CA LEU A 86 -8.09 -7.39 2.85
C LEU A 86 -6.93 -8.24 3.39
N ASN A 87 -7.22 -9.40 3.98
CA ASN A 87 -6.19 -10.31 4.47
C ASN A 87 -5.44 -11.04 3.35
N ALA A 88 -6.10 -11.36 2.23
CA ALA A 88 -5.48 -12.02 1.09
C ALA A 88 -4.33 -11.17 0.50
N HIS A 89 -4.52 -9.85 0.40
CA HIS A 89 -3.47 -8.92 -0.04
C HIS A 89 -2.22 -9.00 0.86
N LYS A 90 -2.41 -9.02 2.18
CA LYS A 90 -1.30 -9.16 3.15
C LYS A 90 -0.59 -10.50 2.99
N THR A 91 -1.34 -11.59 2.83
CA THR A 91 -0.81 -12.94 2.65
C THR A 91 0.00 -13.03 1.35
N GLN A 92 -0.52 -12.47 0.25
CA GLN A 92 0.17 -12.44 -1.03
C GLN A 92 1.51 -11.68 -0.93
N TYR A 93 1.53 -10.51 -0.29
CA TYR A 93 2.77 -9.78 -0.03
C TYR A 93 3.79 -10.60 0.75
N LEU A 94 3.37 -11.25 1.85
CA LEU A 94 4.25 -12.08 2.67
C LEU A 94 4.80 -13.27 1.88
N LEU A 95 3.98 -13.86 1.02
CA LEU A 95 4.36 -14.98 0.17
C LEU A 95 5.39 -14.56 -0.90
N HIS A 96 5.21 -13.41 -1.54
CA HIS A 96 6.21 -12.85 -2.46
C HIS A 96 7.53 -12.55 -1.74
N ARG A 97 7.47 -11.97 -0.53
CA ARG A 97 8.65 -11.69 0.28
C ARG A 97 9.38 -12.98 0.66
N LEU A 98 8.65 -14.00 1.10
CA LEU A 98 9.20 -15.32 1.43
C LEU A 98 9.91 -15.92 0.21
N ARG A 99 9.25 -15.94 -0.95
CA ARG A 99 9.86 -16.43 -2.20
C ARG A 99 11.16 -15.71 -2.51
N ALA A 100 11.16 -14.38 -2.47
CA ALA A 100 12.38 -13.59 -2.71
C ALA A 100 13.51 -13.97 -1.74
N THR A 101 13.21 -14.11 -0.45
CA THR A 101 14.22 -14.56 0.52
C THR A 101 14.73 -15.97 0.22
N THR A 102 13.85 -16.93 -0.09
CA THR A 102 14.24 -18.30 -0.41
C THR A 102 15.12 -18.36 -1.66
N TYR A 103 14.78 -17.65 -2.74
CA TYR A 103 15.60 -17.55 -3.96
C TYR A 103 17.01 -17.00 -3.66
N HIS A 104 17.12 -15.98 -2.81
CA HIS A 104 18.43 -15.45 -2.41
C HIS A 104 19.26 -16.42 -1.56
N HIS A 105 18.63 -17.37 -0.85
CA HIS A 105 19.32 -18.35 0.00
C HIS A 105 19.60 -19.68 -0.73
N SER A 106 18.86 -20.01 -1.78
CA SER A 106 19.02 -21.25 -2.57
C SER A 106 19.90 -21.07 -3.82
N GLY A 107 20.36 -19.84 -4.09
CA GLY A 107 21.39 -19.52 -5.08
C GLY A 107 22.81 -19.45 -4.52
N LYS A 108 23.07 -20.08 -3.37
CA LYS A 108 24.41 -20.29 -2.79
C LYS A 108 24.68 -21.78 -2.66
#